data_AF-A0A850MRC8-F1
#
_entry.id   AF-A0A850MRC8-F1
#
_cell.length_a   1.000
_cell.length_b   1.000
_cell.length_c   1.000
_cell.angle_alpha   90.00
_cell.angle_beta   90.00
_cell.angle_gamma   90.00
#
_symmetry.space_group_name_H-M   'P 1'
#
loop_
_entity.id
_entity.type
_entity.pdbx_description
1 polymer ?
#
loop_
_entity_poly.entity_id
_entity_poly.type
_entity_poly.pdbx_seq_one_letter_code
_entity_poly.pdbx_strand_id
1 'polypeptide(L)'
;MSLGKVSAKNSSEVVFFLGSGASVNAGVPDTFAFVKEFRGSVTDGDKQTTINKVIDTLKEWKRGEIDIELLLETLIKLDTKEKEPLLKFFKGGKFILGDYSEKRPIIDDLKDFIKKKAIVKPEKIKYLRPLLSFIEEFHTLDIISVNYDICVEQFCNEYKLTYQDGFDIYWNPKVFETENTDIRLYKLHGSVMWYQSDKGGYIKLPVMTGKGDVKLITGERAESLMLYPMQKWEYAEPFLELLVQIKHILESENCKFLIVIGYSFRDDHIKRMLWDVAKKNRNLNLIIVDPKAQQVYNDKLKYYDVLSQIPSPVDGRVTCLPYKFEGVLPYLKDYYLKNLRQGLRCITAQHQNVLKGEKANWLPCLRSLINAEQVEKAEEILKQIDRLEFERNWRLGLELALKMFVNLAAGNQEKKAPEYLKRLRRNMRLVLVERMNVGIIISDSMPVIQINFNYVRTDSGSSYTSGWHAKEFIISLYSYIETRKKMILSPISDQLSKLVEGFKRLQDYFEPFEEEGIKYGQYIRTRGKRIGDTQDFINKFQSFEKSASQQRIELNEELSKWIMKIEKEILMTEVKI
;
A
#
# COMPACT_ATOMS: atom_id res chain seq x y z
N MET A 1 -5.18 39.87 -13.35
CA MET A 1 -4.16 38.92 -13.84
C MET A 1 -4.81 37.56 -13.95
N SER A 2 -4.89 36.98 -15.15
CA SER A 2 -5.39 35.61 -15.30
C SER A 2 -4.34 34.66 -14.73
N LEU A 3 -4.65 34.01 -13.61
CA LEU A 3 -3.90 32.85 -13.15
C LEU A 3 -3.83 31.85 -14.32
N GLY A 4 -2.61 31.56 -14.78
CA GLY A 4 -2.34 30.58 -15.83
C GLY A 4 -2.98 29.26 -15.42
N LYS A 5 -4.08 28.91 -16.08
CA LYS A 5 -4.69 27.60 -15.91
C LYS A 5 -3.84 26.64 -16.70
N VAL A 6 -3.21 25.68 -16.03
CA VAL A 6 -2.79 24.45 -16.68
C VAL A 6 -4.02 23.94 -17.43
N SER A 7 -3.96 23.94 -18.77
CA SER A 7 -5.14 23.61 -19.57
C SER A 7 -5.58 22.18 -19.23
N ALA A 8 -6.89 21.96 -19.13
CA ALA A 8 -7.45 20.63 -18.82
C ALA A 8 -6.97 19.53 -19.78
N LYS A 9 -6.40 19.89 -20.95
CA LYS A 9 -5.80 18.96 -21.90
C LYS A 9 -4.49 18.31 -21.43
N ASN A 10 -3.82 18.83 -20.38
CA ASN A 10 -2.50 18.36 -19.95
C ASN A 10 -2.48 17.74 -18.53
N SER A 11 -3.61 17.45 -17.89
CA SER A 11 -3.63 16.84 -16.55
C SER A 11 -3.53 15.32 -16.63
N SER A 12 -2.61 14.70 -15.88
CA SER A 12 -2.41 13.25 -15.86
C SER A 12 -3.65 12.50 -15.35
N GLU A 13 -3.89 11.28 -15.86
CA GLU A 13 -4.90 10.37 -15.31
C GLU A 13 -4.56 9.96 -13.86
N VAL A 14 -3.26 9.88 -13.56
CA VAL A 14 -2.70 9.42 -12.30
C VAL A 14 -1.84 10.52 -11.68
N VAL A 15 -2.13 10.88 -10.43
CA VAL A 15 -1.38 11.86 -9.66
C VAL A 15 -0.79 11.16 -8.43
N PHE A 16 0.48 11.44 -8.12
CA PHE A 16 1.12 10.96 -6.90
C PHE A 16 1.08 12.02 -5.81
N PHE A 17 0.84 11.60 -4.57
CA PHE A 17 0.96 12.44 -3.37
C PHE A 17 1.93 11.78 -2.40
N LEU A 18 3.08 12.42 -2.17
CA LEU A 18 4.18 11.90 -1.39
C LEU A 18 4.23 12.58 -0.02
N GLY A 19 4.00 11.80 1.04
CA GLY A 19 4.28 12.16 2.42
C GLY A 19 5.61 11.61 2.90
N SER A 20 5.93 11.82 4.18
CA SER A 20 7.25 11.52 4.75
C SER A 20 7.61 10.03 4.67
N GLY A 21 6.62 9.14 4.69
CA GLY A 21 6.83 7.70 4.50
C GLY A 21 7.38 7.33 3.12
N ALA A 22 7.23 8.18 2.10
CA ALA A 22 7.76 7.92 0.76
C ALA A 22 9.29 7.96 0.72
N SER A 23 9.93 8.76 1.58
CA SER A 23 11.38 9.02 1.55
C SER A 23 12.17 8.16 2.53
N VAL A 24 11.50 7.36 3.38
CA VAL A 24 12.13 6.53 4.42
C VAL A 24 13.15 5.56 3.85
N ASN A 25 12.84 4.89 2.73
CA ASN A 25 13.76 3.95 2.10
C ASN A 25 15.01 4.64 1.51
N ALA A 26 14.93 5.95 1.27
CA ALA A 26 16.07 6.77 0.84
C ALA A 26 16.99 7.15 2.01
N GLY A 27 16.61 6.83 3.26
CA GLY A 27 17.32 7.19 4.48
C GLY A 27 16.90 8.52 5.09
N VAL A 28 15.84 9.15 4.57
CA VAL A 28 15.25 10.35 5.18
C VAL A 28 14.32 9.91 6.32
N PRO A 29 14.53 10.35 7.57
CA PRO A 29 13.66 9.97 8.68
C PRO A 29 12.22 10.44 8.44
N ASP A 30 11.24 9.73 8.97
CA ASP A 30 9.88 10.29 9.05
C ASP A 30 9.83 11.46 10.06
N THR A 31 8.71 12.19 10.09
CA THR A 31 8.56 13.40 10.91
C THR A 31 8.77 13.18 12.41
N PHE A 32 8.52 11.97 12.94
CA PHE A 32 8.70 11.65 14.35
C PHE A 32 10.12 11.16 14.63
N ALA A 33 10.67 10.35 13.72
CA ALA A 33 12.06 9.91 13.75
C ALA A 33 13.03 11.10 13.68
N PHE A 34 12.70 12.15 12.91
CA PHE A 34 13.45 13.41 12.89
C PHE A 34 13.66 14.01 14.28
N VAL A 35 12.59 14.09 15.10
CA VAL A 35 12.67 14.64 16.46
C VAL A 35 13.56 13.76 17.36
N LYS A 36 13.41 12.43 17.25
CA LYS A 36 14.19 11.47 18.04
C LYS A 36 15.68 11.55 17.70
N GLU A 37 16.02 11.58 16.41
CA GLU A 37 17.41 11.67 15.95
C GLU A 37 18.02 13.05 16.25
N PHE A 38 17.27 14.14 16.04
CA PHE A 38 17.75 15.49 16.35
C PHE A 38 18.09 15.61 17.84
N ARG A 39 17.18 15.16 18.72
CA ARG A 39 17.41 15.13 20.17
C ARG A 39 18.70 14.39 20.55
N GLY A 40 19.00 13.28 19.88
CA GLY A 40 20.24 12.51 20.11
C GLY A 40 21.49 13.17 19.52
N SER A 41 21.35 14.05 18.53
CA SER A 41 22.46 14.72 17.86
C SER A 41 22.98 15.97 18.58
N VAL A 42 22.20 16.55 19.50
CA VAL A 42 22.56 17.76 20.24
C VAL A 42 23.49 17.41 21.39
N THR A 43 24.75 17.86 21.28
CA THR A 43 25.82 17.57 22.25
C THR A 43 26.06 18.67 23.27
N ASP A 44 25.60 19.89 23.00
CA ASP A 44 25.69 21.02 23.93
C ASP A 44 24.71 20.83 25.10
N GLY A 45 25.21 20.88 26.34
CA GLY A 45 24.42 20.53 27.53
C GLY A 45 23.22 21.46 27.78
N ASP A 46 23.36 22.75 27.49
CA ASP A 46 22.32 23.75 27.69
C ASP A 46 21.23 23.62 26.62
N LYS A 47 21.64 23.46 25.35
CA LYS A 47 20.72 23.17 24.23
C LYS A 47 19.97 21.86 24.48
N GLN A 48 20.67 20.80 24.88
CA GLN A 48 20.07 19.49 25.13
C GLN A 48 19.04 19.55 26.25
N THR A 49 19.38 20.22 27.37
CA THR A 49 18.44 20.42 28.50
C THR A 49 17.21 21.19 28.05
N THR A 50 17.39 22.25 27.27
CA THR A 50 16.30 23.09 26.76
C THR A 50 15.38 22.32 25.82
N ILE A 51 15.95 21.59 24.85
CA ILE A 51 15.18 20.79 23.88
C ILE A 51 14.40 19.69 24.58
N ASN A 52 15.00 19.01 25.56
CA ASN A 52 14.31 18.00 26.36
C ASN A 52 13.09 18.59 27.07
N LYS A 53 13.26 19.72 27.77
CA LYS A 53 12.15 20.43 28.43
C LYS A 53 11.04 20.80 27.45
N VAL A 54 11.38 21.33 26.27
CA VAL A 54 10.39 21.68 25.23
C VAL A 54 9.64 20.44 24.74
N ILE A 55 10.35 19.38 24.40
CA ILE A 55 9.76 18.13 23.89
C ILE A 55 8.85 17.51 24.95
N ASP A 56 9.29 17.44 26.21
CA ASP A 56 8.52 16.83 27.29
C ASP A 56 7.24 17.64 27.58
N THR A 57 7.34 18.97 27.60
CA THR A 57 6.18 19.88 27.73
C THR A 57 5.17 19.66 26.59
N LEU A 58 5.65 19.56 25.35
CA LEU A 58 4.78 19.33 24.19
C LEU A 58 4.13 17.94 24.24
N LYS A 59 4.85 16.91 24.71
CA LYS A 59 4.30 15.56 24.87
C LYS A 59 3.17 15.52 25.89
N GLU A 60 3.35 16.20 27.02
CA GLU A 60 2.31 16.33 28.05
C GLU A 60 1.07 17.04 27.51
N TRP A 61 1.27 18.13 26.76
CA TRP A 61 0.18 18.90 26.16
C TRP A 61 -0.56 18.13 25.07
N LYS A 62 0.16 17.57 24.09
CA LYS A 62 -0.43 16.87 22.92
C LYS A 62 -0.95 15.48 23.29
N ARG A 63 -0.46 14.88 24.39
CA ARG A 63 -0.67 13.47 24.77
C ARG A 63 -0.31 12.50 23.63
N GLY A 64 0.83 12.73 22.99
CA GLY A 64 1.26 11.94 21.84
C GLY A 64 2.68 12.27 21.39
N GLU A 65 3.11 11.64 20.29
CA GLU A 65 4.43 11.91 19.71
C GLU A 65 4.49 13.31 19.07
N ILE A 66 5.67 13.91 19.18
CA ILE A 66 5.97 15.23 18.62
C ILE A 66 6.63 15.03 17.26
N ASP A 67 6.05 15.67 16.26
CA ASP A 67 6.62 15.73 14.93
C ASP A 67 7.53 16.96 14.81
N ILE A 68 8.40 16.90 13.80
CA ILE A 68 9.40 17.92 13.53
C ILE A 68 8.79 19.32 13.31
N GLU A 69 7.61 19.35 12.70
CA GLU A 69 6.89 20.59 12.37
C GLU A 69 6.43 21.31 13.63
N LEU A 70 5.74 20.60 14.55
CA LEU A 70 5.32 21.16 15.83
C LEU A 70 6.52 21.61 16.68
N LEU A 71 7.60 20.82 16.71
CA LEU A 71 8.81 21.19 17.46
C LEU A 71 9.41 22.51 16.95
N LEU A 72 9.64 22.62 15.64
CA LEU A 72 10.25 23.79 15.05
C LEU A 72 9.35 25.02 15.15
N GLU A 73 8.05 24.87 14.91
CA GLU A 73 7.07 25.93 15.13
C GLU A 73 7.12 26.46 16.56
N THR A 74 7.18 25.54 17.54
CA THR A 74 7.23 25.89 18.96
C THR A 74 8.51 26.65 19.29
N LEU A 75 9.66 26.20 18.77
CA LEU A 75 10.94 26.89 18.96
C LEU A 75 10.91 28.31 18.38
N ILE A 76 10.35 28.50 17.18
CA ILE A 76 10.21 29.83 16.56
C ILE A 76 9.30 30.73 17.41
N LYS A 77 8.15 30.23 17.87
CA LYS A 77 7.24 30.98 18.76
C LYS A 77 7.91 31.36 20.07
N LEU A 78 8.73 30.46 20.63
CA LEU A 78 9.50 30.73 21.84
C LEU A 78 10.60 31.78 21.61
N ASP A 79 11.21 31.82 20.43
CA ASP A 79 12.21 32.83 20.04
C ASP A 79 11.60 34.22 19.88
N THR A 80 10.35 34.28 19.40
CA THR A 80 9.62 35.55 19.19
C THR A 80 8.55 35.82 20.23
N LYS A 81 8.65 35.21 21.41
CA LYS A 81 7.59 35.19 22.44
C LYS A 81 7.17 36.59 22.89
N GLU A 82 8.07 37.59 22.86
CA GLU A 82 7.73 38.96 23.28
C GLU A 82 6.69 39.60 22.35
N LYS A 83 6.55 39.08 21.12
CA LYS A 83 5.55 39.51 20.14
C LYS A 83 4.18 38.83 20.35
N GLU A 84 4.10 37.79 21.17
CA GLU A 84 2.86 37.02 21.38
C GLU A 84 1.88 37.81 22.26
N PRO A 85 0.71 38.24 21.72
CA PRO A 85 -0.24 39.04 22.47
C PRO A 85 -0.77 38.30 23.71
N LEU A 86 -0.87 36.96 23.63
CA LEU A 86 -1.36 36.12 24.72
C LEU A 86 -0.56 36.31 26.01
N LEU A 87 0.77 36.50 25.93
CA LEU A 87 1.60 36.69 27.11
C LEU A 87 1.27 37.97 27.89
N LYS A 88 0.63 38.97 27.26
CA LYS A 88 0.17 40.19 27.93
C LYS A 88 -1.03 39.97 28.86
N PHE A 89 -1.77 38.87 28.67
CA PHE A 89 -2.94 38.54 29.49
C PHE A 89 -2.61 37.68 30.71
N PHE A 90 -1.37 37.19 30.86
CA PHE A 90 -0.93 36.41 32.00
C PHE A 90 0.02 37.22 32.89
N LYS A 91 -0.38 37.47 34.16
CA LYS A 91 0.44 38.19 35.14
C LYS A 91 1.00 37.21 36.18
N GLY A 92 2.33 37.23 36.38
CA GLY A 92 3.00 36.46 37.44
C GLY A 92 3.38 35.00 37.08
N GLY A 93 3.24 34.58 35.82
CA GLY A 93 3.72 33.27 35.37
C GLY A 93 5.25 33.23 35.29
N LYS A 94 5.89 32.21 35.86
CA LYS A 94 7.32 31.95 35.66
C LYS A 94 7.54 31.34 34.29
N PHE A 95 8.38 31.97 33.47
CA PHE A 95 8.82 31.37 32.20
C PHE A 95 9.73 30.17 32.49
N ILE A 96 9.25 28.96 32.17
CA ILE A 96 9.90 27.68 32.53
C ILE A 96 11.23 27.44 31.80
N LEU A 97 11.53 28.21 30.75
CA LEU A 97 12.79 28.20 30.01
C LEU A 97 13.62 29.47 30.27
N GLY A 98 13.50 30.08 31.46
CA GLY A 98 14.24 31.29 31.82
C GLY A 98 15.76 31.15 31.77
N ASP A 99 16.27 29.94 31.97
CA ASP A 99 17.71 29.63 32.07
C ASP A 99 18.42 29.59 30.70
N TYR A 100 17.67 29.59 29.60
CA TYR A 100 18.21 29.66 28.24
C TYR A 100 17.40 30.73 27.52
N SER A 101 17.96 31.90 27.23
CA SER A 101 17.21 33.02 26.62
C SER A 101 17.05 32.84 25.11
N GLU A 102 18.15 32.60 24.40
CA GLU A 102 18.20 32.52 22.94
C GLU A 102 17.60 31.19 22.45
N LYS A 103 16.68 31.18 21.48
CA LYS A 103 16.22 29.92 20.83
C LYS A 103 16.77 29.78 19.43
N ARG A 104 17.17 30.89 18.82
CA ARG A 104 17.75 30.93 17.48
C ARG A 104 18.87 29.90 17.23
N PRO A 105 19.84 29.68 18.13
CA PRO A 105 20.86 28.65 17.89
C PRO A 105 20.30 27.23 17.76
N ILE A 106 19.26 26.89 18.52
CA ILE A 106 18.59 25.57 18.45
C ILE A 106 17.78 25.46 17.16
N ILE A 107 17.12 26.55 16.74
CA ILE A 107 16.37 26.62 15.49
C ILE A 107 17.30 26.40 14.29
N ASP A 108 18.46 27.06 14.30
CA ASP A 108 19.45 26.95 13.22
C ASP A 108 20.05 25.52 13.18
N ASP A 109 20.42 24.95 14.33
CA ASP A 109 20.86 23.54 14.43
C ASP A 109 19.81 22.58 13.87
N LEU A 110 18.52 22.82 14.15
CA LEU A 110 17.42 21.99 13.67
C LEU A 110 17.25 22.10 12.16
N LYS A 111 17.30 23.31 11.61
CA LYS A 111 17.23 23.54 10.15
C LYS A 111 18.40 22.86 9.43
N ASP A 112 19.61 23.01 9.96
CA ASP A 112 20.82 22.37 9.42
C ASP A 112 20.71 20.84 9.49
N PHE A 113 20.18 20.29 10.59
CA PHE A 113 19.93 18.87 10.75
C PHE A 113 18.93 18.34 9.72
N ILE A 114 17.79 19.02 9.53
CA ILE A 114 16.79 18.66 8.51
C ILE A 114 17.45 18.68 7.13
N LYS A 115 18.14 19.76 6.78
CA LYS A 115 18.81 19.93 5.49
C LYS A 115 19.80 18.80 5.19
N LYS A 116 20.65 18.45 6.15
CA LYS A 116 21.62 17.38 6.02
C LYS A 116 20.98 16.01 5.75
N LYS A 117 19.82 15.74 6.36
CA LYS A 117 19.09 14.46 6.19
C LYS A 117 18.24 14.43 4.91
N ALA A 118 17.73 15.59 4.51
CA ALA A 118 16.86 15.76 3.35
C ALA A 118 17.62 15.79 2.01
N ILE A 119 18.94 16.03 2.03
CA ILE A 119 19.82 15.88 0.87
C ILE A 119 20.16 14.39 0.70
N VAL A 120 19.53 13.76 -0.28
CA VAL A 120 19.63 12.32 -0.53
C VAL A 120 20.67 12.03 -1.61
N LYS A 121 21.42 10.92 -1.46
CA LYS A 121 22.40 10.46 -2.45
C LYS A 121 21.73 9.71 -3.62
N PRO A 122 22.27 9.78 -4.85
CA PRO A 122 21.71 9.09 -6.02
C PRO A 122 21.51 7.58 -5.81
N GLU A 123 22.42 6.90 -5.12
CA GLU A 123 22.32 5.44 -4.92
C GLU A 123 21.08 5.03 -4.10
N LYS A 124 20.53 5.96 -3.31
CA LYS A 124 19.40 5.74 -2.41
C LYS A 124 18.04 5.91 -3.08
N ILE A 125 17.97 6.45 -4.31
CA ILE A 125 16.69 6.68 -5.01
C ILE A 125 16.29 5.54 -5.95
N LYS A 126 17.08 4.45 -6.04
CA LYS A 126 16.84 3.32 -6.96
C LYS A 126 15.46 2.68 -6.81
N TYR A 127 14.86 2.74 -5.63
CA TYR A 127 13.52 2.21 -5.39
C TYR A 127 12.43 2.98 -6.16
N LEU A 128 12.68 4.24 -6.57
CA LEU A 128 11.79 5.05 -7.38
C LEU A 128 11.81 4.68 -8.88
N ARG A 129 12.76 3.83 -9.32
CA ARG A 129 12.89 3.40 -10.72
C ARG A 129 11.57 3.00 -11.40
N PRO A 130 10.62 2.29 -10.75
CA PRO A 130 9.38 1.92 -11.44
C PRO A 130 8.48 3.12 -11.83
N LEU A 131 8.73 4.34 -11.30
CA LEU A 131 8.07 5.57 -11.77
C LEU A 131 8.35 5.86 -13.25
N LEU A 132 9.48 5.39 -13.80
CA LEU A 132 9.78 5.52 -15.23
C LEU A 132 8.66 4.94 -16.10
N SER A 133 8.10 3.79 -15.70
CA SER A 133 7.00 3.15 -16.44
C SER A 133 5.71 3.97 -16.42
N PHE A 134 5.51 4.85 -15.43
CA PHE A 134 4.40 5.79 -15.41
C PHE A 134 4.66 6.95 -16.35
N ILE A 135 5.88 7.48 -16.38
CA ILE A 135 6.28 8.56 -17.31
C ILE A 135 6.13 8.10 -18.77
N GLU A 136 6.58 6.88 -19.08
CA GLU A 136 6.44 6.28 -20.42
C GLU A 136 4.97 6.15 -20.87
N GLU A 137 4.04 5.89 -19.94
CA GLU A 137 2.61 5.72 -20.27
C GLU A 137 1.84 7.04 -20.31
N PHE A 138 2.10 7.93 -19.34
CA PHE A 138 1.32 9.16 -19.14
C PHE A 138 1.99 10.41 -19.73
N HIS A 139 3.21 10.30 -20.25
CA HIS A 139 4.08 11.37 -20.80
C HIS A 139 4.52 12.41 -19.75
N THR A 140 3.57 12.98 -19.00
CA THR A 140 3.84 13.91 -17.90
C THR A 140 3.23 13.38 -16.61
N LEU A 141 4.05 13.20 -15.57
CA LEU A 141 3.61 12.75 -14.27
C LEU A 141 3.50 13.91 -13.28
N ASP A 142 2.31 14.08 -12.70
CA ASP A 142 2.07 15.03 -11.62
C ASP A 142 2.41 14.41 -10.26
N ILE A 143 3.33 15.03 -9.54
CA ILE A 143 3.78 14.61 -8.21
C ILE A 143 3.58 15.76 -7.23
N ILE A 144 2.71 15.56 -6.26
CA ILE A 144 2.52 16.43 -5.10
C ILE A 144 3.39 15.89 -3.98
N SER A 145 4.10 16.76 -3.25
CA SER A 145 4.89 16.36 -2.10
C SER A 145 4.73 17.34 -0.94
N VAL A 146 4.65 16.80 0.27
CA VAL A 146 4.77 17.56 1.53
C VAL A 146 6.15 17.36 2.17
N ASN A 147 7.10 16.78 1.43
CA ASN A 147 8.44 16.47 1.93
C ASN A 147 9.43 17.57 1.58
N TYR A 148 10.37 17.83 2.49
CA TYR A 148 11.45 18.79 2.30
C TYR A 148 12.58 18.25 1.40
N ASP A 149 12.74 16.93 1.35
CA ASP A 149 13.86 16.23 0.69
C ASP A 149 13.88 16.34 -0.83
N ILE A 150 15.00 15.97 -1.42
CA ILE A 150 15.26 16.07 -2.87
C ILE A 150 15.12 14.73 -3.60
N CYS A 151 14.36 13.75 -3.06
CA CYS A 151 14.30 12.41 -3.66
C CYS A 151 13.83 12.43 -5.12
N VAL A 152 12.80 13.22 -5.43
CA VAL A 152 12.24 13.30 -6.79
C VAL A 152 13.19 14.04 -7.72
N GLU A 153 13.80 15.13 -7.25
CA GLU A 153 14.76 15.92 -8.01
C GLU A 153 16.02 15.10 -8.32
N GLN A 154 16.52 14.31 -7.35
CA GLN A 154 17.62 13.37 -7.55
C GLN A 154 17.25 12.22 -8.49
N PHE A 155 16.02 11.70 -8.40
CA PHE A 155 15.51 10.72 -9.35
C PHE A 155 15.52 11.28 -10.78
N CYS A 156 15.06 12.52 -10.98
CA CYS A 156 15.09 13.15 -12.29
C CYS A 156 16.52 13.31 -12.80
N ASN A 157 17.45 13.74 -11.94
CA ASN A 157 18.86 13.89 -12.30
C ASN A 157 19.52 12.55 -12.69
N GLU A 158 19.32 11.49 -11.88
CA GLU A 158 19.87 10.16 -12.13
C GLU A 158 19.40 9.57 -13.47
N TYR A 159 18.10 9.73 -13.77
CA TYR A 159 17.48 9.16 -14.97
C TYR A 159 17.37 10.13 -16.14
N LYS A 160 18.01 11.30 -16.05
CA LYS A 160 18.03 12.35 -17.10
C LYS A 160 16.64 12.81 -17.53
N LEU A 161 15.73 12.95 -16.57
CA LEU A 161 14.37 13.42 -16.77
C LEU A 161 14.29 14.94 -16.58
N THR A 162 13.41 15.57 -17.34
CA THR A 162 13.04 16.97 -17.16
C THR A 162 11.98 17.10 -16.07
N TYR A 163 12.11 18.09 -15.20
CA TYR A 163 11.06 18.38 -14.22
C TYR A 163 10.85 19.88 -14.01
N GLN A 164 9.63 20.23 -13.61
CA GLN A 164 9.22 21.59 -13.28
C GLN A 164 8.71 21.62 -11.85
N ASP A 165 9.27 22.49 -11.01
CA ASP A 165 8.87 22.68 -9.60
C ASP A 165 8.40 24.11 -9.27
N GLY A 166 8.13 24.91 -10.31
CA GLY A 166 7.67 26.29 -10.17
C GLY A 166 8.80 27.32 -10.09
N PHE A 167 10.05 26.93 -10.28
CA PHE A 167 11.21 27.83 -10.22
C PHE A 167 12.03 27.84 -11.53
N ASP A 168 12.32 29.04 -12.04
CA ASP A 168 13.35 29.33 -13.06
C ASP A 168 14.47 30.19 -12.45
N ILE A 169 15.05 29.70 -11.35
CA ILE A 169 15.81 30.44 -10.32
C ILE A 169 14.87 31.17 -9.35
N TYR A 170 13.99 32.03 -9.85
CA TYR A 170 12.98 32.71 -9.03
C TYR A 170 11.65 31.95 -9.08
N TRP A 171 10.74 32.26 -8.16
CA TRP A 171 9.38 31.73 -8.26
C TRP A 171 8.72 32.19 -9.56
N ASN A 172 8.37 31.23 -10.41
CA ASN A 172 7.67 31.45 -11.67
C ASN A 172 6.73 30.25 -11.93
N PRO A 173 5.44 30.35 -11.55
CA PRO A 173 4.48 29.25 -11.72
C PRO A 173 4.21 28.89 -13.19
N LYS A 174 4.56 29.76 -14.15
CA LYS A 174 4.34 29.48 -15.58
C LYS A 174 5.21 28.34 -16.10
N VAL A 175 6.29 28.00 -15.41
CA VAL A 175 7.16 26.88 -15.83
C VAL A 175 6.42 25.54 -15.79
N PHE A 176 5.35 25.41 -15.00
CA PHE A 176 4.48 24.22 -15.00
C PHE A 176 3.72 24.02 -16.32
N GLU A 177 3.64 25.04 -17.17
CA GLU A 177 3.01 24.98 -18.50
C GLU A 177 4.00 24.54 -19.60
N THR A 178 5.27 24.31 -19.25
CA THR A 178 6.31 23.87 -20.19
C THR A 178 5.95 22.51 -20.80
N GLU A 179 5.84 22.47 -22.14
CA GLU A 179 5.60 21.25 -22.90
C GLU A 179 6.77 20.26 -22.78
N ASN A 180 6.50 18.97 -23.02
CA ASN A 180 7.49 17.89 -22.96
C ASN A 180 8.23 17.79 -21.61
N THR A 181 7.53 18.13 -20.52
CA THR A 181 8.02 17.94 -19.15
C THR A 181 7.68 16.51 -18.69
N ASP A 182 8.67 15.76 -18.22
CA ASP A 182 8.45 14.40 -17.71
C ASP A 182 7.73 14.42 -16.35
N ILE A 183 8.13 15.32 -15.45
CA ILE A 183 7.55 15.45 -14.09
C ILE A 183 7.18 16.89 -13.75
N ARG A 184 5.96 17.11 -13.24
CA ARG A 184 5.59 18.35 -12.55
C ARG A 184 5.54 18.09 -11.05
N LEU A 185 6.40 18.77 -10.29
CA LEU A 185 6.63 18.56 -8.87
C LEU A 185 6.08 19.73 -8.04
N TYR A 186 5.02 19.48 -7.26
CA TYR A 186 4.36 20.48 -6.43
C TYR A 186 4.73 20.27 -4.95
N LYS A 187 5.63 21.08 -4.38
CA LYS A 187 6.10 20.93 -2.99
C LYS A 187 5.40 21.89 -2.02
N LEU A 188 4.46 21.36 -1.24
CA LEU A 188 3.59 22.15 -0.34
C LEU A 188 4.29 22.66 0.91
N HIS A 189 5.18 21.88 1.52
CA HIS A 189 5.91 22.31 2.74
C HIS A 189 7.28 22.94 2.40
N GLY A 190 7.49 23.29 1.14
CA GLY A 190 8.75 23.84 0.64
C GLY A 190 9.79 22.76 0.32
N SER A 191 11.05 23.20 0.20
CA SER A 191 12.17 22.36 -0.19
C SER A 191 13.44 22.85 0.48
N VAL A 192 14.36 21.93 0.78
CA VAL A 192 15.70 22.31 1.27
C VAL A 192 16.55 23.07 0.25
N MET A 193 16.06 23.19 -0.99
CA MET A 193 16.66 24.00 -2.05
C MET A 193 16.03 25.39 -2.19
N TRP A 194 14.91 25.66 -1.50
CA TRP A 194 14.22 26.94 -1.62
C TRP A 194 14.72 27.88 -0.52
N TYR A 195 14.87 29.17 -0.86
CA TYR A 195 15.32 30.20 0.05
C TYR A 195 14.47 31.45 -0.10
N GLN A 196 14.27 32.17 1.00
CA GLN A 196 13.67 33.49 1.01
C GLN A 196 14.76 34.54 1.24
N SER A 197 14.89 35.46 0.31
CA SER A 197 15.74 36.65 0.44
C SER A 197 15.15 37.62 1.47
N ASP A 198 16.01 38.35 2.17
CA ASP A 198 15.66 39.47 3.07
C ASP A 198 14.92 40.62 2.35
N LYS A 199 14.91 40.62 1.01
CA LYS A 199 14.07 41.50 0.18
C LYS A 199 12.70 40.91 -0.19
N GLY A 200 12.37 39.73 0.31
CA GLY A 200 11.06 39.09 0.13
C GLY A 200 10.94 38.19 -1.10
N GLY A 201 11.95 38.12 -1.96
CA GLY A 201 11.96 37.22 -3.13
C GLY A 201 12.22 35.76 -2.76
N TYR A 202 11.68 34.84 -3.56
CA TYR A 202 11.89 33.39 -3.41
C TYR A 202 12.83 32.87 -4.48
N ILE A 203 13.83 32.10 -4.07
CA ILE A 203 14.92 31.65 -4.94
C ILE A 203 15.18 30.17 -4.70
N LYS A 204 15.40 29.42 -5.78
CA LYS A 204 15.91 28.05 -5.74
C LYS A 204 17.42 28.05 -5.90
N LEU A 205 18.14 27.51 -4.92
CA LEU A 205 19.59 27.38 -4.94
C LEU A 205 20.01 25.90 -4.79
N PRO A 206 20.52 25.25 -5.85
CA PRO A 206 21.02 23.88 -5.79
C PRO A 206 22.43 23.83 -5.20
N VAL A 207 22.61 24.35 -3.98
CA VAL A 207 23.92 24.41 -3.31
C VAL A 207 23.99 23.44 -2.13
N MET A 208 25.06 22.63 -2.09
CA MET A 208 25.42 21.85 -0.91
C MET A 208 26.06 22.76 0.14
N THR A 209 25.24 23.58 0.81
CA THR A 209 25.68 24.28 2.01
C THR A 209 25.11 23.57 3.23
N GLY A 210 25.97 23.24 4.20
CA GLY A 210 25.52 22.65 5.47
C GLY A 210 24.73 23.62 6.35
N LYS A 211 24.76 24.92 6.02
CA LYS A 211 24.12 26.02 6.75
C LYS A 211 22.76 26.39 6.14
N GLY A 212 21.82 26.75 6.98
CA GLY A 212 20.48 27.22 6.63
C GLY A 212 20.42 28.64 6.06
N ASP A 213 21.49 29.42 6.16
CA ASP A 213 21.63 30.78 5.62
C ASP A 213 22.72 30.86 4.53
N VAL A 214 22.49 31.68 3.52
CA VAL A 214 23.42 31.95 2.43
C VAL A 214 23.41 33.43 2.05
N LYS A 215 24.58 33.95 1.68
CA LYS A 215 24.72 35.31 1.14
C LYS A 215 24.75 35.25 -0.39
N LEU A 216 23.81 35.93 -1.03
CA LEU A 216 23.72 36.00 -2.49
C LEU A 216 24.77 36.96 -3.06
N ILE A 217 25.08 36.81 -4.36
CA ILE A 217 25.98 37.73 -5.07
C ILE A 217 25.47 39.17 -5.09
N THR A 218 24.15 39.35 -4.97
CA THR A 218 23.45 40.64 -4.85
C THR A 218 23.68 41.32 -3.50
N GLY A 219 24.35 40.66 -2.55
CA GLY A 219 24.56 41.13 -1.18
C GLY A 219 23.44 40.76 -0.20
N GLU A 220 22.30 40.28 -0.70
CA GLU A 220 21.14 39.83 0.08
C GLU A 220 21.47 38.59 0.92
N ARG A 221 20.84 38.50 2.09
CA ARG A 221 20.83 37.26 2.88
C ARG A 221 19.59 36.46 2.52
N ALA A 222 19.78 35.18 2.25
CA ALA A 222 18.68 34.27 1.96
C ALA A 222 18.66 33.12 2.98
N GLU A 223 17.51 32.88 3.61
CA GLU A 223 17.32 31.81 4.59
C GLU A 223 16.54 30.65 3.96
N SER A 224 16.89 29.42 4.35
CA SER A 224 16.21 28.19 3.93
C SER A 224 14.70 28.27 4.18
N LEU A 225 13.94 28.14 3.09
CA LEU A 225 12.48 28.17 3.06
C LEU A 225 11.93 26.76 3.28
N MET A 226 11.92 26.35 4.55
CA MET A 226 11.11 25.24 5.01
C MET A 226 9.82 25.81 5.57
N LEU A 227 8.69 25.48 4.94
CA LEU A 227 7.37 25.98 5.32
C LEU A 227 6.71 24.98 6.26
N TYR A 228 6.31 25.48 7.44
CA TYR A 228 5.65 24.67 8.47
C TYR A 228 4.15 24.96 8.48
N PRO A 229 3.28 23.95 8.69
CA PRO A 229 1.85 24.16 8.72
C PRO A 229 1.38 24.94 9.96
N MET A 230 1.33 26.29 9.87
CA MET A 230 0.24 27.11 10.43
C MET A 230 0.25 28.59 9.95
N GLN A 231 -0.95 29.04 9.51
CA GLN A 231 -1.55 30.38 9.38
C GLN A 231 -0.80 31.56 8.74
N LYS A 232 0.49 31.77 8.98
CA LYS A 232 1.20 32.95 8.45
C LYS A 232 1.51 32.87 6.96
N TRP A 233 1.60 31.65 6.41
CA TRP A 233 2.04 31.41 5.04
C TRP A 233 0.92 30.97 4.10
N GLU A 234 -0.32 30.79 4.61
CA GLU A 234 -1.48 30.35 3.81
C GLU A 234 -1.81 31.31 2.66
N TYR A 235 -1.34 32.56 2.74
CA TYR A 235 -1.58 33.61 1.75
C TYR A 235 -0.32 34.09 1.01
N ALA A 236 0.83 33.45 1.24
CA ALA A 236 2.08 33.82 0.60
C ALA A 236 2.36 32.92 -0.62
N GLU A 237 2.85 33.53 -1.70
CA GLU A 237 3.53 32.81 -2.78
C GLU A 237 4.81 32.17 -2.20
N PRO A 238 5.24 30.98 -2.66
CA PRO A 238 4.71 30.15 -3.75
C PRO A 238 3.49 29.28 -3.37
N PHE A 239 3.18 29.18 -2.08
CA PHE A 239 2.31 28.13 -1.54
C PHE A 239 0.85 28.19 -2.00
N LEU A 240 0.26 29.39 -1.96
CA LEU A 240 -1.15 29.57 -2.36
C LEU A 240 -1.37 29.15 -3.82
N GLU A 241 -0.45 29.50 -4.72
CA GLU A 241 -0.52 29.13 -6.13
C GLU A 241 -0.37 27.62 -6.33
N LEU A 242 0.55 26.97 -5.60
CA LEU A 242 0.69 25.50 -5.62
C LEU A 242 -0.60 24.81 -5.19
N LEU A 243 -1.22 25.25 -4.09
CA LEU A 243 -2.51 24.71 -3.63
C LEU A 243 -3.61 24.89 -4.68
N VAL A 244 -3.68 26.05 -5.33
CA VAL A 244 -4.65 26.32 -6.39
C VAL A 244 -4.40 25.39 -7.57
N GLN A 245 -3.16 25.22 -8.02
CA GLN A 245 -2.81 24.32 -9.13
C GLN A 245 -3.14 22.86 -8.81
N ILE A 246 -2.76 22.38 -7.63
CA ILE A 246 -3.09 21.02 -7.14
C ILE A 246 -4.59 20.79 -7.17
N LYS A 247 -5.37 21.74 -6.64
CA LYS A 247 -6.83 21.65 -6.64
C LYS A 247 -7.38 21.53 -8.05
N HIS A 248 -6.88 22.32 -9.01
CA HIS A 248 -7.31 22.24 -10.41
C HIS A 248 -6.97 20.88 -11.05
N ILE A 249 -5.77 20.35 -10.80
CA ILE A 249 -5.34 19.05 -11.33
C ILE A 249 -6.26 17.94 -10.83
N LEU A 250 -6.54 17.91 -9.52
CA LEU A 250 -7.36 16.85 -8.94
C LEU A 250 -8.86 17.01 -9.24
N GLU A 251 -9.36 18.24 -9.44
CA GLU A 251 -10.73 18.51 -9.89
C GLU A 251 -10.96 18.15 -11.36
N SER A 252 -9.89 18.03 -12.15
CA SER A 252 -9.96 17.68 -13.58
C SER A 252 -10.66 16.35 -13.81
N GLU A 253 -11.54 16.29 -14.82
CA GLU A 253 -12.18 15.04 -15.21
C GLU A 253 -11.19 13.98 -15.68
N ASN A 254 -10.01 14.38 -16.19
CA ASN A 254 -8.98 13.45 -16.62
C ASN A 254 -8.33 12.73 -15.43
N CYS A 255 -8.19 13.38 -14.27
CA CYS A 255 -7.62 12.77 -13.07
C CYS A 255 -8.58 11.72 -12.51
N LYS A 256 -8.22 10.44 -12.61
CA LYS A 256 -9.01 9.32 -12.10
C LYS A 256 -8.43 8.69 -10.84
N PHE A 257 -7.11 8.76 -10.66
CA PHE A 257 -6.42 8.10 -9.57
C PHE A 257 -5.47 9.03 -8.83
N LEU A 258 -5.65 9.16 -7.53
CA LEU A 258 -4.70 9.80 -6.62
C LEU A 258 -4.00 8.73 -5.79
N ILE A 259 -2.71 8.53 -6.03
CA ILE A 259 -1.88 7.56 -5.32
C ILE A 259 -1.18 8.29 -4.18
N VAL A 260 -1.61 8.02 -2.95
CA VAL A 260 -1.10 8.65 -1.73
C VAL A 260 -0.11 7.71 -1.05
N ILE A 261 1.12 8.15 -0.82
CA ILE A 261 2.19 7.33 -0.27
C ILE A 261 2.70 7.95 1.03
N GLY A 262 2.64 7.19 2.12
CA GLY A 262 3.31 7.57 3.36
C GLY A 262 2.79 8.88 3.99
N TYR A 263 1.53 9.23 3.75
CA TYR A 263 0.92 10.47 4.25
C TYR A 263 -0.23 10.18 5.22
N SER A 264 -0.15 10.78 6.41
CA SER A 264 -1.05 10.49 7.53
C SER A 264 -2.28 11.41 7.63
N PHE A 265 -2.44 12.36 6.71
CA PHE A 265 -3.56 13.32 6.70
C PHE A 265 -3.76 14.06 8.04
N ARG A 266 -2.65 14.47 8.66
CA ARG A 266 -2.67 15.30 9.87
C ARG A 266 -3.02 16.77 9.56
N ASP A 267 -2.68 17.24 8.37
CA ASP A 267 -2.98 18.60 7.93
C ASP A 267 -4.47 18.73 7.60
N ASP A 268 -5.20 19.43 8.47
CA ASP A 268 -6.65 19.57 8.34
C ASP A 268 -7.04 20.29 7.03
N HIS A 269 -6.20 21.23 6.56
CA HIS A 269 -6.41 21.96 5.32
C HIS A 269 -6.24 21.08 4.07
N ILE A 270 -5.20 20.22 4.01
CA ILE A 270 -4.99 19.28 2.89
C ILE A 270 -6.12 18.25 2.84
N LYS A 271 -6.50 17.70 4.00
CA LYS A 271 -7.63 16.78 4.12
C LYS A 271 -8.94 17.40 3.62
N ARG A 272 -9.26 18.64 4.06
CA ARG A 272 -10.47 19.35 3.61
C ARG A 272 -10.43 19.66 2.11
N MET A 273 -9.27 20.08 1.60
CA MET A 273 -9.07 20.29 0.16
C MET A 273 -9.35 19.02 -0.63
N LEU A 274 -8.81 17.87 -0.20
CA LEU A 274 -9.07 16.58 -0.83
C LEU A 274 -10.56 16.22 -0.82
N TRP A 275 -11.26 16.43 0.29
CA TRP A 275 -12.71 16.20 0.35
C TRP A 275 -13.47 17.10 -0.63
N ASP A 276 -13.13 18.38 -0.73
CA ASP A 276 -13.80 19.30 -1.65
C ASP A 276 -13.53 18.94 -3.11
N VAL A 277 -12.30 18.57 -3.45
CA VAL A 277 -11.93 18.01 -4.74
C VAL A 277 -12.77 16.77 -5.05
N ALA A 278 -12.85 15.82 -4.10
CA ALA A 278 -13.55 14.56 -4.29
C ALA A 278 -15.08 14.75 -4.43
N LYS A 279 -15.66 15.82 -3.87
CA LYS A 279 -17.08 16.18 -4.13
C LYS A 279 -17.32 16.54 -5.59
N LYS A 280 -16.40 17.32 -6.18
CA LYS A 280 -16.50 17.77 -7.57
C LYS A 280 -16.12 16.66 -8.53
N ASN A 281 -14.97 16.03 -8.34
CA ASN A 281 -14.53 14.89 -9.12
C ASN A 281 -15.01 13.57 -8.48
N ARG A 282 -16.22 13.15 -8.86
CA ARG A 282 -16.84 11.88 -8.39
C ARG A 282 -16.14 10.64 -8.94
N ASN A 283 -15.29 10.79 -9.96
CA ASN A 283 -14.53 9.70 -10.56
C ASN A 283 -13.14 9.52 -9.95
N LEU A 284 -12.72 10.43 -9.05
CA LEU A 284 -11.46 10.31 -8.34
C LEU A 284 -11.49 9.10 -7.40
N ASN A 285 -10.57 8.17 -7.58
CA ASN A 285 -10.33 7.06 -6.66
C ASN A 285 -8.96 7.23 -6.02
N LEU A 286 -8.84 6.88 -4.74
CA LEU A 286 -7.60 6.99 -3.99
C LEU A 286 -6.96 5.61 -3.83
N ILE A 287 -5.64 5.54 -3.95
CA ILE A 287 -4.85 4.37 -3.56
C ILE A 287 -3.90 4.83 -2.47
N ILE A 288 -4.09 4.35 -1.24
CA ILE A 288 -3.23 4.69 -0.10
C ILE A 288 -2.22 3.57 0.09
N VAL A 289 -0.93 3.91 -0.03
CA VAL A 289 0.20 3.02 0.22
C VAL A 289 0.89 3.47 1.50
N ASP A 290 0.63 2.76 2.58
CA ASP A 290 1.21 3.02 3.89
C ASP A 290 1.04 1.76 4.74
N PRO A 291 2.00 1.32 5.57
CA PRO A 291 1.80 0.21 6.49
C PRO A 291 0.54 0.35 7.39
N LYS A 292 0.09 1.58 7.63
CA LYS A 292 -1.11 1.95 8.38
C LYS A 292 -2.24 2.45 7.47
N ALA A 293 -2.25 2.13 6.18
CA ALA A 293 -3.22 2.65 5.20
C ALA A 293 -4.67 2.53 5.67
N GLN A 294 -5.04 1.37 6.23
CA GLN A 294 -6.39 1.13 6.69
C GLN A 294 -6.77 1.99 7.91
N GLN A 295 -5.82 2.21 8.83
CA GLN A 295 -6.01 3.11 9.96
C GLN A 295 -6.15 4.56 9.47
N VAL A 296 -5.27 5.01 8.57
CA VAL A 296 -5.33 6.35 7.98
C VAL A 296 -6.68 6.58 7.31
N TYR A 297 -7.16 5.63 6.52
CA TYR A 297 -8.46 5.73 5.89
C TYR A 297 -9.60 5.82 6.92
N ASN A 298 -9.68 4.87 7.85
CA ASN A 298 -10.77 4.79 8.82
C ASN A 298 -10.79 6.00 9.78
N ASP A 299 -9.63 6.44 10.27
CA ASP A 299 -9.52 7.45 11.32
C ASP A 299 -9.53 8.88 10.77
N LYS A 300 -9.09 9.10 9.52
CA LYS A 300 -8.85 10.45 8.97
C LYS A 300 -9.66 10.79 7.74
N LEU A 301 -10.02 9.83 6.89
CA LEU A 301 -10.59 10.13 5.57
C LEU A 301 -12.01 9.64 5.39
N LYS A 302 -12.39 8.52 6.00
CA LYS A 302 -13.66 7.84 5.75
C LYS A 302 -14.88 8.68 6.17
N TYR A 303 -14.76 9.39 7.29
CA TYR A 303 -15.85 10.19 7.84
C TYR A 303 -15.45 11.66 7.99
N TYR A 304 -16.41 12.57 7.78
CA TYR A 304 -16.24 13.98 8.14
C TYR A 304 -16.04 14.16 9.64
N ASP A 305 -16.90 13.47 10.38
CA ASP A 305 -16.88 13.35 11.82
C ASP A 305 -16.97 11.86 12.17
N VAL A 306 -15.94 11.37 12.86
CA VAL A 306 -15.82 9.97 13.26
C VAL A 306 -16.92 9.59 14.26
N LEU A 307 -17.35 10.53 15.11
CA LEU A 307 -18.39 10.28 16.12
C LEU A 307 -19.77 10.13 15.48
N SER A 308 -20.11 11.05 14.58
CA SER A 308 -21.40 11.06 13.88
C SER A 308 -21.46 10.08 12.69
N GLN A 309 -20.34 9.43 12.35
CA GLN A 309 -20.19 8.50 11.22
C GLN A 309 -20.73 9.05 9.89
N ILE A 310 -20.64 10.36 9.68
CA ILE A 310 -21.09 10.99 8.43
C ILE A 310 -20.07 10.65 7.33
N PRO A 311 -20.45 9.88 6.29
CA PRO A 311 -19.53 9.50 5.23
C PRO A 311 -18.91 10.72 4.55
N SER A 312 -17.61 10.66 4.31
CA SER A 312 -16.95 11.67 3.49
C SER A 312 -17.18 11.39 2.00
N PRO A 313 -16.84 12.34 1.10
CA PRO A 313 -16.98 12.13 -0.33
C PRO A 313 -16.11 10.97 -0.84
N VAL A 314 -14.97 10.68 -0.19
CA VAL A 314 -14.06 9.60 -0.63
C VAL A 314 -14.46 8.22 -0.10
N ASP A 315 -15.50 8.12 0.74
CA ASP A 315 -16.01 6.85 1.25
C ASP A 315 -16.34 5.88 0.10
N GLY A 316 -15.94 4.62 0.27
CA GLY A 316 -16.04 3.57 -0.75
C GLY A 316 -15.13 3.76 -1.98
N ARG A 317 -14.37 4.86 -2.09
CA ARG A 317 -13.48 5.16 -3.24
C ARG A 317 -11.99 5.08 -2.89
N VAL A 318 -11.64 4.42 -1.80
CA VAL A 318 -10.26 4.25 -1.33
C VAL A 318 -9.84 2.79 -1.40
N THR A 319 -8.70 2.53 -2.02
CA THR A 319 -7.98 1.25 -1.97
C THR A 319 -6.83 1.38 -0.98
N CYS A 320 -6.86 0.57 0.08
CA CYS A 320 -5.82 0.56 1.10
C CYS A 320 -4.81 -0.56 0.81
N LEU A 321 -3.55 -0.18 0.61
CA LEU A 321 -2.41 -1.09 0.45
C LEU A 321 -1.53 -0.98 1.71
N PRO A 322 -1.74 -1.84 2.72
CA PRO A 322 -1.09 -1.78 4.05
C PRO A 322 0.37 -2.29 4.00
N TYR A 323 1.17 -1.70 3.12
CA TYR A 323 2.46 -2.20 2.71
C TYR A 323 3.47 -1.07 2.60
N LYS A 324 4.76 -1.43 2.61
CA LYS A 324 5.86 -0.49 2.34
C LYS A 324 5.84 -0.04 0.89
N PHE A 325 6.16 1.23 0.67
CA PHE A 325 6.13 1.87 -0.64
C PHE A 325 7.05 1.18 -1.65
N GLU A 326 8.30 0.94 -1.28
CA GLU A 326 9.31 0.31 -2.14
C GLU A 326 8.93 -1.11 -2.56
N GLY A 327 8.10 -1.80 -1.75
CA GLY A 327 7.57 -3.11 -2.08
C GLY A 327 6.39 -3.05 -3.06
N VAL A 328 5.52 -2.04 -2.93
CA VAL A 328 4.31 -1.88 -3.75
C VAL A 328 4.60 -1.29 -5.12
N LEU A 329 5.48 -0.29 -5.19
CA LEU A 329 5.72 0.51 -6.39
C LEU A 329 5.99 -0.33 -7.67
N PRO A 330 6.78 -1.42 -7.64
CA PRO A 330 6.99 -2.28 -8.81
C PRO A 330 5.71 -2.95 -9.36
N TYR A 331 4.67 -3.11 -8.53
CA TYR A 331 3.41 -3.76 -8.90
C TYR A 331 2.27 -2.75 -9.07
N LEU A 332 2.51 -1.48 -8.72
CA LEU A 332 1.47 -0.46 -8.61
C LEU A 332 0.76 -0.21 -9.93
N LYS A 333 1.52 -0.13 -11.04
CA LYS A 333 0.97 0.11 -12.38
C LYS A 333 0.30 -1.14 -12.96
N ASP A 334 1.11 -2.18 -13.18
CA ASP A 334 0.73 -3.32 -14.01
C ASP A 334 -0.16 -4.34 -13.30
N TYR A 335 -0.21 -4.29 -11.96
CA TYR A 335 -1.06 -5.17 -11.16
C TYR A 335 -2.18 -4.38 -10.47
N TYR A 336 -1.87 -3.50 -9.51
CA TYR A 336 -2.92 -2.87 -8.68
C TYR A 336 -3.81 -1.91 -9.48
N LEU A 337 -3.20 -0.91 -10.14
CA LEU A 337 -3.92 0.10 -10.92
C LEU A 337 -4.65 -0.53 -12.11
N LYS A 338 -4.00 -1.44 -12.83
CA LYS A 338 -4.62 -2.19 -13.94
C LYS A 338 -5.88 -2.94 -13.50
N ASN A 339 -5.80 -3.72 -12.42
CA ASN A 339 -6.95 -4.46 -11.91
C ASN A 339 -8.04 -3.53 -11.35
N LEU A 340 -7.65 -2.43 -10.70
CA LEU A 340 -8.61 -1.43 -10.18
C LEU A 340 -9.38 -0.78 -11.34
N ARG A 341 -8.66 -0.29 -12.36
CA ARG A 341 -9.24 0.30 -13.57
C ARG A 341 -10.20 -0.67 -14.25
N GLN A 342 -9.81 -1.95 -14.38
CA GLN A 342 -10.68 -2.99 -14.94
C GLN A 342 -11.92 -3.24 -14.09
N GLY A 343 -11.77 -3.34 -12.77
CA GLY A 343 -12.87 -3.57 -11.84
C GLY A 343 -13.89 -2.43 -11.86
N LEU A 344 -13.43 -1.19 -11.81
CA LEU A 344 -14.30 0.00 -11.87
C LEU A 344 -15.05 0.09 -13.20
N ARG A 345 -14.36 -0.13 -14.34
CA ARG A 345 -15.01 -0.19 -15.66
C ARG A 345 -16.05 -1.31 -15.74
N CYS A 346 -15.73 -2.48 -15.19
CA CYS A 346 -16.66 -3.61 -15.11
C CYS A 346 -17.92 -3.23 -14.33
N ILE A 347 -17.77 -2.61 -13.15
CA ILE A 347 -18.90 -2.18 -12.31
C ILE A 347 -19.80 -1.20 -13.08
N THR A 348 -19.22 -0.18 -13.71
CA THR A 348 -19.98 0.79 -14.50
C THR A 348 -20.76 0.10 -15.62
N ALA A 349 -20.14 -0.82 -16.35
CA ALA A 349 -20.81 -1.56 -17.42
C ALA A 349 -21.95 -2.44 -16.88
N GLN A 350 -21.75 -3.15 -15.77
CA GLN A 350 -22.79 -4.00 -15.18
C GLN A 350 -23.97 -3.16 -14.66
N HIS A 351 -23.73 -2.00 -14.05
CA HIS A 351 -24.82 -1.10 -13.68
C HIS A 351 -25.62 -0.60 -14.89
N GLN A 352 -24.96 -0.30 -16.02
CA GLN A 352 -25.66 0.06 -17.24
C GLN A 352 -26.53 -1.08 -17.78
N ASN A 353 -26.08 -2.33 -17.69
CA ASN A 353 -26.87 -3.49 -18.06
C ASN A 353 -28.10 -3.65 -17.17
N VAL A 354 -27.96 -3.48 -15.85
CA VAL A 354 -29.11 -3.50 -14.92
C VAL A 354 -30.14 -2.43 -15.27
N LEU A 355 -29.69 -1.21 -15.60
CA LEU A 355 -30.58 -0.13 -16.02
C LEU A 355 -31.33 -0.44 -17.32
N LYS A 356 -30.77 -1.28 -18.19
CA LYS A 356 -31.42 -1.78 -19.41
C LYS A 356 -32.32 -3.00 -19.16
N GLY A 357 -32.42 -3.50 -17.93
CA GLY A 357 -33.19 -4.69 -17.57
C GLY A 357 -32.45 -6.02 -17.83
N GLU A 358 -31.15 -5.98 -18.15
CA GLU A 358 -30.34 -7.17 -18.36
C GLU A 358 -29.79 -7.73 -17.03
N LYS A 359 -29.51 -9.04 -16.99
CA LYS A 359 -28.87 -9.67 -15.82
C LYS A 359 -27.39 -9.26 -15.75
N ALA A 360 -26.99 -8.63 -14.65
CA ALA A 360 -25.59 -8.30 -14.40
C ALA A 360 -24.73 -9.54 -14.08
N ASN A 361 -23.50 -9.53 -14.59
CA ASN A 361 -22.47 -10.50 -14.27
C ASN A 361 -21.37 -9.85 -13.41
N TRP A 362 -21.50 -10.02 -12.10
CA TRP A 362 -20.65 -9.38 -11.10
C TRP A 362 -19.34 -10.14 -10.79
N LEU A 363 -19.26 -11.43 -11.16
CA LEU A 363 -18.09 -12.28 -10.85
C LEU A 363 -16.77 -11.72 -11.41
N PRO A 364 -16.68 -11.26 -12.69
CA PRO A 364 -15.46 -10.65 -13.21
C PRO A 364 -15.08 -9.37 -12.47
N CYS A 365 -16.08 -8.54 -12.12
CA CYS A 365 -15.84 -7.30 -11.40
C CYS A 365 -15.25 -7.59 -10.02
N LEU A 366 -15.81 -8.57 -9.29
CA LEU A 366 -15.30 -9.02 -8.00
C LEU A 366 -13.85 -9.50 -8.09
N ARG A 367 -13.52 -10.32 -9.10
CA ARG A 367 -12.14 -10.82 -9.28
C ARG A 367 -11.15 -9.68 -9.49
N SER A 368 -11.48 -8.71 -10.34
CA SER A 368 -10.64 -7.52 -10.56
C SER A 368 -10.47 -6.70 -9.27
N LEU A 369 -11.54 -6.50 -8.49
CA LEU A 369 -11.45 -5.76 -7.22
C LEU A 369 -10.60 -6.45 -6.17
N ILE A 370 -10.71 -7.77 -6.03
CA ILE A 370 -9.87 -8.54 -5.10
C ILE A 370 -8.41 -8.51 -5.54
N ASN A 371 -8.13 -8.59 -6.84
CA ASN A 371 -6.76 -8.45 -7.36
C ASN A 371 -6.20 -7.04 -7.11
N ALA A 372 -7.03 -6.00 -7.21
CA ALA A 372 -6.68 -4.64 -6.85
C ALA A 372 -6.59 -4.41 -5.33
N GLU A 373 -7.00 -5.39 -4.53
CA GLU A 373 -7.13 -5.32 -3.08
C GLU A 373 -8.07 -4.20 -2.60
N GLN A 374 -9.09 -3.88 -3.40
CA GLN A 374 -10.13 -2.93 -3.02
C GLN A 374 -11.20 -3.63 -2.16
N VAL A 375 -10.91 -3.75 -0.86
CA VAL A 375 -11.69 -4.52 0.11
C VAL A 375 -13.17 -4.10 0.16
N GLU A 376 -13.47 -2.81 0.34
CA GLU A 376 -14.86 -2.35 0.57
C GLU A 376 -15.75 -2.60 -0.65
N LYS A 377 -15.30 -2.23 -1.86
CA LYS A 377 -16.06 -2.52 -3.07
C LYS A 377 -16.16 -4.02 -3.35
N ALA A 378 -15.13 -4.81 -3.04
CA ALA A 378 -15.22 -6.26 -3.17
C ALA A 378 -16.31 -6.83 -2.23
N GLU A 379 -16.44 -6.32 -1.01
CA GLU A 379 -17.52 -6.68 -0.07
C GLU A 379 -18.90 -6.25 -0.59
N GLU A 380 -19.01 -5.06 -1.16
CA GLU A 380 -20.27 -4.57 -1.76
C GLU A 380 -20.70 -5.41 -2.95
N ILE A 381 -19.79 -5.69 -3.89
CA ILE A 381 -20.09 -6.50 -5.08
C ILE A 381 -20.38 -7.95 -4.69
N LEU A 382 -19.69 -8.50 -3.68
CA LEU A 382 -20.00 -9.84 -3.19
C LEU A 382 -21.45 -9.98 -2.72
N LYS A 383 -22.02 -8.94 -2.11
CA LYS A 383 -23.45 -8.93 -1.68
C LYS A 383 -24.43 -8.94 -2.86
N GLN A 384 -23.99 -8.56 -4.05
CA GLN A 384 -24.82 -8.53 -5.27
C GLN A 384 -24.76 -9.85 -6.06
N ILE A 385 -23.90 -10.79 -5.68
CA ILE A 385 -23.74 -12.08 -6.37
C ILE A 385 -24.62 -13.12 -5.68
N ASP A 386 -25.34 -13.90 -6.50
CA ASP A 386 -26.09 -15.06 -6.00
C ASP A 386 -25.16 -16.06 -5.31
N ARG A 387 -25.60 -16.57 -4.15
CA ARG A 387 -24.77 -17.43 -3.32
C ARG A 387 -24.39 -18.74 -4.02
N LEU A 388 -25.33 -19.36 -4.75
CA LEU A 388 -25.07 -20.62 -5.44
C LEU A 388 -24.14 -20.39 -6.64
N GLU A 389 -24.33 -19.28 -7.36
CA GLU A 389 -23.44 -18.84 -8.43
C GLU A 389 -22.00 -18.64 -7.92
N PHE A 390 -21.84 -17.97 -6.77
CA PHE A 390 -20.53 -17.78 -6.14
C PHE A 390 -19.90 -19.09 -5.67
N GLU A 391 -20.68 -19.95 -5.01
CA GLU A 391 -20.20 -21.24 -4.47
C GLU A 391 -19.76 -22.22 -5.58
N ARG A 392 -20.33 -22.12 -6.79
CA ARG A 392 -19.84 -22.85 -7.98
C ARG A 392 -18.44 -22.42 -8.39
N ASN A 393 -18.05 -21.17 -8.15
CA ASN A 393 -16.72 -20.65 -8.47
C ASN A 393 -15.77 -20.75 -7.27
N TRP A 394 -15.46 -21.99 -6.86
CA TRP A 394 -14.64 -22.28 -5.69
C TRP A 394 -13.25 -21.63 -5.72
N ARG A 395 -12.64 -21.48 -6.91
CA ARG A 395 -11.34 -20.81 -7.08
C ARG A 395 -11.41 -19.35 -6.66
N LEU A 396 -12.41 -18.61 -7.18
CA LEU A 396 -12.65 -17.24 -6.77
C LEU A 396 -12.98 -17.16 -5.27
N GLY A 397 -13.71 -18.14 -4.73
CA GLY A 397 -14.00 -18.27 -3.31
C GLY A 397 -12.74 -18.35 -2.43
N LEU A 398 -11.71 -19.08 -2.88
CA LEU A 398 -10.42 -19.18 -2.18
C LEU A 398 -9.55 -17.94 -2.39
N GLU A 399 -9.47 -17.41 -3.62
CA GLU A 399 -8.77 -16.16 -3.92
C GLU A 399 -9.31 -15.01 -3.08
N LEU A 400 -10.63 -14.85 -3.01
CA LEU A 400 -11.30 -13.85 -2.19
C LEU A 400 -10.91 -13.99 -0.72
N ALA A 401 -11.09 -15.18 -0.15
CA ALA A 401 -10.83 -15.40 1.27
C ALA A 401 -9.36 -15.14 1.62
N LEU A 402 -8.43 -15.58 0.78
CA LEU A 402 -7.01 -15.40 1.01
C LEU A 402 -6.59 -13.93 0.87
N LYS A 403 -6.90 -13.29 -0.26
CA LYS A 403 -6.42 -11.93 -0.57
C LYS A 403 -7.00 -10.91 0.40
N MET A 404 -8.28 -11.04 0.75
CA MET A 404 -8.94 -10.20 1.76
C MET A 404 -8.30 -10.40 3.13
N PHE A 405 -8.04 -11.64 3.55
CA PHE A 405 -7.35 -11.91 4.82
C PHE A 405 -5.96 -11.28 4.86
N VAL A 406 -5.12 -11.50 3.84
CA VAL A 406 -3.74 -10.99 3.81
C VAL A 406 -3.71 -9.46 3.88
N ASN A 407 -4.56 -8.77 3.13
CA ASN A 407 -4.65 -7.31 3.18
C ASN A 407 -5.14 -6.84 4.56
N LEU A 408 -6.26 -7.37 5.06
CA LEU A 408 -6.83 -6.96 6.34
C LEU A 408 -5.91 -7.27 7.54
N ALA A 409 -5.22 -8.41 7.51
CA ALA A 409 -4.26 -8.79 8.55
C ALA A 409 -3.02 -7.89 8.53
N ALA A 410 -2.52 -7.52 7.35
CA ALA A 410 -1.44 -6.55 7.20
C ALA A 410 -1.86 -5.14 7.68
N GLY A 411 -3.12 -4.75 7.46
CA GLY A 411 -3.70 -3.50 7.93
C GLY A 411 -4.20 -3.53 9.38
N ASN A 412 -3.79 -4.51 10.19
CA ASN A 412 -4.19 -4.70 11.59
C ASN A 412 -5.71 -4.63 11.85
N GLN A 413 -6.52 -5.16 10.93
CA GLN A 413 -7.98 -5.22 11.08
C GLN A 413 -8.42 -6.46 11.87
N GLU A 414 -8.20 -6.43 13.18
CA GLU A 414 -8.38 -7.58 14.09
C GLU A 414 -9.78 -8.19 14.09
N LYS A 415 -10.82 -7.40 13.76
CA LYS A 415 -12.20 -7.89 13.71
C LYS A 415 -12.54 -8.58 12.38
N LYS A 416 -12.13 -8.00 11.25
CA LYS A 416 -12.51 -8.49 9.91
C LYS A 416 -11.58 -9.59 9.40
N ALA A 417 -10.27 -9.51 9.67
CA ALA A 417 -9.32 -10.48 9.14
C ALA A 417 -9.66 -11.94 9.55
N PRO A 418 -9.98 -12.26 10.82
CA PRO A 418 -10.29 -13.63 11.22
C PRO A 418 -11.51 -14.24 10.52
N GLU A 419 -12.47 -13.42 10.08
CA GLU A 419 -13.64 -13.89 9.33
C GLU A 419 -13.21 -14.50 7.98
N TYR A 420 -12.33 -13.80 7.26
CA TYR A 420 -11.80 -14.28 5.98
C TYR A 420 -10.87 -15.47 6.14
N LEU A 421 -10.09 -15.53 7.23
CA LEU A 421 -9.29 -16.72 7.55
C LEU A 421 -10.18 -17.94 7.81
N LYS A 422 -11.27 -17.78 8.58
CA LYS A 422 -12.25 -18.84 8.81
C LYS A 422 -12.91 -19.29 7.50
N ARG A 423 -13.26 -18.34 6.63
CA ARG A 423 -13.80 -18.64 5.30
C ARG A 423 -12.81 -19.40 4.44
N LEU A 424 -11.53 -19.01 4.45
CA LEU A 424 -10.46 -19.67 3.73
C LEU A 424 -10.32 -21.13 4.18
N ARG A 425 -10.17 -21.37 5.49
CA ARG A 425 -10.06 -22.72 6.08
C ARG A 425 -11.26 -23.60 5.72
N ARG A 426 -12.48 -23.05 5.83
CA ARG A 426 -13.71 -23.77 5.47
C ARG A 426 -13.71 -24.16 4.00
N ASN A 427 -13.40 -23.21 3.11
CA ASN A 427 -13.40 -23.45 1.67
C ASN A 427 -12.30 -24.46 1.27
N MET A 428 -11.10 -24.35 1.86
CA MET A 428 -10.00 -25.29 1.64
C MET A 428 -10.38 -26.71 2.07
N ARG A 429 -10.98 -26.86 3.26
CA ARG A 429 -11.45 -28.16 3.75
C ARG A 429 -12.51 -28.75 2.82
N LEU A 430 -13.48 -27.94 2.40
CA LEU A 430 -14.54 -28.40 1.49
C LEU A 430 -13.96 -28.89 0.16
N VAL A 431 -13.10 -28.10 -0.47
CA VAL A 431 -12.54 -28.34 -1.81
C VAL A 431 -11.52 -29.47 -1.79
N LEU A 432 -10.59 -29.45 -0.83
CA LEU A 432 -9.44 -30.36 -0.81
C LEU A 432 -9.71 -31.67 -0.07
N VAL A 433 -10.59 -31.67 0.93
CA VAL A 433 -10.82 -32.84 1.79
C VAL A 433 -12.18 -33.46 1.53
N GLU A 434 -13.26 -32.68 1.71
CA GLU A 434 -14.62 -33.24 1.72
C GLU A 434 -15.07 -33.68 0.33
N ARG A 435 -14.69 -32.92 -0.71
CA ARG A 435 -15.00 -33.20 -2.12
C ARG A 435 -13.81 -33.82 -2.87
N MET A 436 -13.17 -34.81 -2.27
CA MET A 436 -12.09 -35.59 -2.89
C MET A 436 -12.65 -36.85 -3.54
N ASN A 437 -12.14 -37.18 -4.73
CA ASN A 437 -12.35 -38.47 -5.38
C ASN A 437 -11.00 -39.06 -5.79
N VAL A 438 -10.81 -40.36 -5.59
CA VAL A 438 -9.62 -41.09 -6.01
C VAL A 438 -10.00 -42.12 -7.06
N GLY A 439 -9.15 -42.27 -8.06
CA GLY A 439 -9.21 -43.38 -9.01
C GLY A 439 -7.81 -43.84 -9.35
N ILE A 440 -7.69 -45.07 -9.84
CA ILE A 440 -6.42 -45.63 -10.31
C ILE A 440 -6.56 -45.98 -11.77
N ILE A 441 -5.62 -45.54 -12.60
CA ILE A 441 -5.55 -45.89 -14.02
C ILE A 441 -4.24 -46.58 -14.33
N ILE A 442 -4.17 -47.23 -15.48
CA ILE A 442 -2.91 -47.71 -16.05
C ILE A 442 -2.53 -46.73 -17.16
N SER A 443 -1.36 -46.10 -17.02
CA SER A 443 -0.75 -45.24 -18.03
C SER A 443 0.67 -45.75 -18.28
N ASP A 444 1.08 -45.89 -19.54
CA ASP A 444 2.40 -46.44 -19.92
C ASP A 444 2.77 -47.75 -19.21
N SER A 445 1.82 -48.68 -19.12
CA SER A 445 1.98 -49.97 -18.41
C SER A 445 2.25 -49.86 -16.90
N MET A 446 2.07 -48.68 -16.29
CA MET A 446 2.29 -48.45 -14.86
C MET A 446 1.01 -47.91 -14.18
N PRO A 447 0.74 -48.31 -12.93
CA PRO A 447 -0.38 -47.76 -12.18
C PRO A 447 -0.13 -46.30 -11.75
N VAL A 448 -1.10 -45.44 -12.07
CA VAL A 448 -1.12 -44.02 -11.73
C VAL A 448 -2.33 -43.73 -10.85
N ILE A 449 -2.10 -43.03 -9.75
CA ILE A 449 -3.12 -42.64 -8.77
C ILE A 449 -3.63 -41.25 -9.14
N GLN A 450 -4.91 -41.15 -9.51
CA GLN A 450 -5.60 -39.90 -9.81
C GLN A 450 -6.38 -39.42 -8.60
N ILE A 451 -5.91 -38.34 -7.99
CA ILE A 451 -6.65 -37.65 -6.92
C ILE A 451 -7.26 -36.38 -7.52
N ASN A 452 -8.57 -36.32 -7.49
CA ASN A 452 -9.40 -35.24 -8.01
C ASN A 452 -10.04 -34.48 -6.85
N PHE A 453 -9.97 -33.15 -6.91
CA PHE A 453 -10.48 -32.25 -5.86
C PHE A 453 -11.71 -31.49 -6.34
N ASN A 454 -12.50 -30.97 -5.38
CA ASN A 454 -13.83 -30.40 -5.62
C ASN A 454 -14.69 -31.26 -6.57
N TYR A 455 -14.67 -32.57 -6.39
CA TYR A 455 -15.47 -33.52 -7.16
C TYR A 455 -16.95 -33.35 -6.84
N VAL A 456 -17.75 -33.07 -7.86
CA VAL A 456 -19.21 -32.89 -7.78
C VAL A 456 -19.85 -33.69 -8.92
N ARG A 457 -20.79 -34.58 -8.58
CA ARG A 457 -21.64 -35.24 -9.57
C ARG A 457 -22.77 -34.30 -10.00
N THR A 458 -23.01 -34.23 -11.30
CA THR A 458 -24.05 -33.42 -11.94
C THR A 458 -24.80 -34.29 -12.95
N ASP A 459 -25.96 -33.83 -13.40
CA ASP A 459 -26.79 -34.56 -14.37
C ASP A 459 -26.08 -34.76 -15.73
N SER A 460 -25.06 -33.95 -16.03
CA SER A 460 -24.26 -34.01 -17.27
C SER A 460 -22.89 -34.71 -17.09
N GLY A 461 -22.63 -35.30 -15.92
CA GLY A 461 -21.36 -35.96 -15.60
C GLY A 461 -20.73 -35.44 -14.31
N SER A 462 -19.41 -35.57 -14.17
CA SER A 462 -18.68 -35.15 -12.96
C SER A 462 -17.78 -33.95 -13.24
N SER A 463 -17.83 -32.94 -12.37
CA SER A 463 -16.92 -31.79 -12.39
C SER A 463 -15.88 -31.94 -11.29
N TYR A 464 -14.61 -31.68 -11.60
CA TYR A 464 -13.50 -31.74 -10.64
C TYR A 464 -12.30 -30.90 -11.11
N THR A 465 -11.33 -30.70 -10.23
CA THR A 465 -9.99 -30.22 -10.60
C THR A 465 -9.00 -31.36 -10.38
N SER A 466 -8.16 -31.68 -11.38
CA SER A 466 -7.11 -32.69 -11.18
C SER A 466 -6.10 -32.20 -10.15
N GLY A 467 -5.36 -33.14 -9.56
CA GLY A 467 -4.35 -32.79 -8.57
C GLY A 467 -3.22 -31.90 -9.10
N TRP A 468 -2.83 -32.03 -10.37
CA TRP A 468 -1.90 -31.10 -11.02
C TRP A 468 -2.46 -29.67 -11.11
N HIS A 469 -3.71 -29.51 -11.56
CA HIS A 469 -4.34 -28.18 -11.59
C HIS A 469 -4.53 -27.58 -10.19
N ALA A 470 -4.77 -28.43 -9.18
CA ALA A 470 -4.83 -27.99 -7.78
C ALA A 470 -3.44 -27.54 -7.30
N LYS A 471 -2.37 -28.28 -7.62
CA LYS A 471 -0.96 -27.90 -7.36
C LYS A 471 -0.65 -26.52 -7.92
N GLU A 472 -0.87 -26.30 -9.22
CA GLU A 472 -0.59 -25.01 -9.87
C GLU A 472 -1.37 -23.86 -9.21
N PHE A 473 -2.64 -24.11 -8.86
CA PHE A 473 -3.44 -23.13 -8.16
C PHE A 473 -2.90 -22.81 -6.77
N ILE A 474 -2.52 -23.80 -5.96
CA ILE A 474 -1.91 -23.59 -4.63
C ILE A 474 -0.56 -22.86 -4.75
N ILE A 475 0.26 -23.18 -5.76
CA ILE A 475 1.50 -22.46 -6.04
C ILE A 475 1.23 -20.99 -6.32
N SER A 476 0.21 -20.67 -7.12
CA SER A 476 -0.17 -19.29 -7.42
C SER A 476 -0.60 -18.52 -6.15
N LEU A 477 -1.34 -19.17 -5.24
CA LEU A 477 -1.78 -18.58 -3.98
C LEU A 477 -0.60 -18.37 -3.03
N TYR A 478 0.32 -19.33 -2.92
CA TYR A 478 1.53 -19.19 -2.11
C TYR A 478 2.43 -18.07 -2.61
N SER A 479 2.64 -17.97 -3.94
CA SER A 479 3.42 -16.90 -4.55
C SER A 479 2.85 -15.52 -4.24
N TYR A 480 1.52 -15.37 -4.25
CA TYR A 480 0.86 -14.15 -3.80
C TYR A 480 1.19 -13.82 -2.34
N ILE A 481 1.05 -14.79 -1.42
CA ILE A 481 1.32 -14.58 0.02
C ILE A 481 2.78 -14.18 0.24
N GLU A 482 3.73 -14.92 -0.33
CA GLU A 482 5.17 -14.64 -0.18
C GLU A 482 5.55 -13.27 -0.72
N THR A 483 4.94 -12.87 -1.84
CA THR A 483 5.12 -11.54 -2.42
C THR A 483 4.64 -10.45 -1.45
N ARG A 484 3.45 -10.59 -0.86
CA ARG A 484 2.92 -9.61 0.11
C ARG A 484 3.67 -9.60 1.43
N LYS A 485 4.08 -10.77 1.93
CA LYS A 485 4.89 -10.89 3.15
C LYS A 485 6.15 -10.02 3.09
N LYS A 486 6.83 -9.97 1.94
CA LYS A 486 8.03 -9.12 1.73
C LYS A 486 7.72 -7.62 1.75
N MET A 487 6.47 -7.22 1.49
CA MET A 487 6.04 -5.83 1.47
C MET A 487 5.54 -5.33 2.83
N ILE A 488 5.24 -6.21 3.78
CA ILE A 488 4.69 -5.83 5.09
C ILE A 488 5.81 -5.32 6.02
N LEU A 489 5.50 -4.31 6.84
CA LEU A 489 6.40 -3.85 7.89
C LEU A 489 6.44 -4.87 9.03
N SER A 490 7.64 -5.34 9.38
CA SER A 490 7.85 -6.30 10.48
C SER A 490 7.60 -5.68 11.86
N PRO A 491 7.08 -6.44 12.85
CA PRO A 491 6.72 -7.86 12.78
C PRO A 491 5.39 -8.12 12.08
N ILE A 492 5.32 -9.21 11.31
CA ILE A 492 4.05 -9.71 10.78
C ILE A 492 3.23 -10.40 11.88
N SER A 493 1.90 -10.39 11.75
CA SER A 493 1.02 -11.05 12.71
C SER A 493 1.25 -12.57 12.74
N ASP A 494 1.10 -13.18 13.93
CA ASP A 494 1.22 -14.63 14.13
C ASP A 494 0.30 -15.43 13.18
N GLN A 495 -0.91 -14.92 12.93
CA GLN A 495 -1.84 -15.54 11.99
C GLN A 495 -1.30 -15.57 10.55
N LEU A 496 -0.65 -14.49 10.10
CA LEU A 496 -0.07 -14.43 8.75
C LEU A 496 1.16 -15.34 8.64
N SER A 497 1.98 -15.42 9.69
CA SER A 497 3.12 -16.37 9.76
C SER A 497 2.64 -17.82 9.63
N LYS A 498 1.63 -18.20 10.42
CA LYS A 498 1.02 -19.54 10.36
C LYS A 498 0.40 -19.83 9.00
N LEU A 499 -0.24 -18.83 8.37
CA LEU A 499 -0.77 -18.94 7.02
C LEU A 499 0.32 -19.30 6.01
N VAL A 500 1.45 -18.57 6.04
CA VAL A 500 2.58 -18.80 5.13
C VAL A 500 3.13 -20.21 5.30
N GLU A 501 3.34 -20.64 6.54
CA GLU A 501 3.82 -22.00 6.83
C GLU A 501 2.82 -23.06 6.37
N GLY A 502 1.52 -22.84 6.57
CA GLY A 502 0.46 -23.74 6.11
C GLY A 502 0.44 -23.90 4.59
N PHE A 503 0.56 -22.81 3.84
CA PHE A 503 0.65 -22.89 2.38
C PHE A 503 1.95 -23.53 1.89
N LYS A 504 3.06 -23.35 2.61
CA LYS A 504 4.31 -24.06 2.30
C LYS A 504 4.13 -25.57 2.45
N ARG A 505 3.54 -26.04 3.56
CA ARG A 505 3.26 -27.48 3.73
C ARG A 505 2.28 -28.01 2.68
N LEU A 506 1.31 -27.21 2.25
CA LEU A 506 0.44 -27.58 1.14
C LEU A 506 1.20 -27.69 -0.20
N GLN A 507 2.15 -26.79 -0.48
CA GLN A 507 3.01 -26.95 -1.66
C GLN A 507 3.81 -28.26 -1.59
N ASP A 508 4.42 -28.56 -0.44
CA ASP A 508 5.17 -29.80 -0.23
C ASP A 508 4.27 -31.04 -0.40
N TYR A 509 3.01 -30.96 0.05
CA TYR A 509 2.00 -31.99 -0.19
C TYR A 509 1.74 -32.18 -1.69
N PHE A 510 1.59 -31.09 -2.46
CA PHE A 510 1.26 -31.15 -3.88
C PHE A 510 2.47 -31.44 -4.79
N GLU A 511 3.70 -31.40 -4.28
CA GLU A 511 4.93 -31.66 -5.06
C GLU A 511 4.88 -32.92 -5.95
N PRO A 512 4.40 -34.09 -5.47
CA PRO A 512 4.44 -35.34 -6.23
C PRO A 512 3.41 -35.45 -7.37
N PHE A 513 2.52 -34.46 -7.51
CA PHE A 513 1.46 -34.49 -8.50
C PHE A 513 1.98 -34.07 -9.88
N GLU A 514 1.85 -34.98 -10.85
CA GLU A 514 2.10 -34.77 -12.28
C GLU A 514 0.75 -34.69 -13.04
N GLU A 515 0.79 -34.35 -14.34
CA GLU A 515 -0.41 -34.12 -15.15
C GLU A 515 -1.38 -35.31 -15.15
N GLU A 516 -0.85 -36.54 -15.24
CA GLU A 516 -1.64 -37.77 -15.29
C GLU A 516 -2.07 -38.27 -13.90
N GLY A 517 -1.45 -37.77 -12.83
CA GLY A 517 -1.63 -38.22 -11.44
C GLY A 517 -0.30 -38.45 -10.73
N ILE A 518 -0.32 -39.24 -9.66
CA ILE A 518 0.88 -39.63 -8.92
C ILE A 518 1.25 -41.05 -9.33
N LYS A 519 2.46 -41.23 -9.86
CA LYS A 519 2.99 -42.56 -10.16
C LYS A 519 3.10 -43.37 -8.87
N TYR A 520 2.68 -44.64 -8.90
CA TYR A 520 2.66 -45.50 -7.72
C TYR A 520 3.98 -45.51 -6.94
N GLY A 521 5.12 -45.66 -7.62
CA GLY A 521 6.44 -45.65 -6.97
C GLY A 521 6.72 -44.33 -6.24
N GLN A 522 6.29 -43.20 -6.80
CA GLN A 522 6.40 -41.90 -6.16
C GLN A 522 5.44 -41.76 -4.98
N TYR A 523 4.23 -42.31 -5.08
CA TYR A 523 3.27 -42.36 -3.97
C TYR A 523 3.83 -43.13 -2.77
N ILE A 524 4.42 -44.32 -2.98
CA ILE A 524 5.07 -45.09 -1.90
C ILE A 524 6.22 -44.29 -1.27
N ARG A 525 7.07 -43.66 -2.08
CA ARG A 525 8.19 -42.85 -1.55
C ARG A 525 7.72 -41.69 -0.68
N THR A 526 6.66 -41.01 -1.09
CA THR A 526 6.22 -39.75 -0.49
C THR A 526 5.15 -39.93 0.60
N ARG A 527 4.37 -41.03 0.54
CA ARG A 527 3.26 -41.33 1.46
C ARG A 527 3.45 -42.61 2.26
N GLY A 528 4.46 -43.43 1.96
CA GLY A 528 4.65 -44.78 2.54
C GLY A 528 4.62 -44.81 4.06
N LYS A 529 5.21 -43.82 4.74
CA LYS A 529 5.19 -43.74 6.23
C LYS A 529 3.78 -43.58 6.84
N ARG A 530 2.79 -43.20 6.03
CA ARG A 530 1.37 -43.04 6.42
C ARG A 530 0.52 -44.25 6.03
N ILE A 531 1.10 -45.22 5.32
CA ILE A 531 0.41 -46.45 4.94
C ILE A 531 0.57 -47.43 6.10
N GLY A 532 -0.52 -47.69 6.83
CA GLY A 532 -0.51 -48.55 8.01
C GLY A 532 0.06 -49.95 7.74
N ASP A 533 -0.48 -50.63 6.73
CA ASP A 533 0.05 -51.91 6.22
C ASP A 533 0.63 -51.71 4.81
N THR A 534 1.90 -51.35 4.76
CA THR A 534 2.59 -51.07 3.49
C THR A 534 2.71 -52.33 2.63
N GLN A 535 2.82 -53.53 3.23
CA GLN A 535 2.99 -54.76 2.47
C GLN A 535 1.69 -55.20 1.80
N ASP A 536 0.56 -55.15 2.51
CA ASP A 536 -0.76 -55.41 1.92
C ASP A 536 -1.10 -54.40 0.82
N PHE A 537 -0.77 -53.13 1.04
CA PHE A 537 -0.96 -52.09 0.02
C PHE A 537 -0.16 -52.38 -1.26
N ILE A 538 1.12 -52.78 -1.13
CA ILE A 538 1.96 -53.17 -2.27
C ILE A 538 1.37 -54.39 -2.98
N ASN A 539 0.96 -55.42 -2.23
CA ASN A 539 0.42 -56.65 -2.80
C ASN A 539 -0.88 -56.40 -3.60
N LYS A 540 -1.77 -55.52 -3.10
CA LYS A 540 -3.00 -55.14 -3.79
C LYS A 540 -2.74 -54.31 -5.05
N PHE A 541 -1.75 -53.41 -5.02
CA PHE A 541 -1.34 -52.66 -6.22
C PHE A 541 -0.74 -53.56 -7.30
N GLN A 542 0.11 -54.52 -6.92
CA GLN A 542 0.66 -55.52 -7.84
C GLN A 542 -0.42 -56.43 -8.42
N SER A 543 -1.44 -56.75 -7.63
CA SER A 543 -2.61 -57.51 -8.10
C SER A 543 -3.42 -56.70 -9.12
N PHE A 544 -3.68 -55.42 -8.82
CA PHE A 544 -4.39 -54.50 -9.72
C PHE A 544 -3.73 -54.39 -11.11
N GLU A 545 -2.40 -54.29 -11.13
CA GLU A 545 -1.60 -54.24 -12.36
C GLU A 545 -1.78 -55.51 -13.23
N LYS A 546 -1.90 -56.68 -12.60
CA LYS A 546 -1.97 -57.99 -13.27
C LYS A 546 -3.40 -58.50 -13.52
N SER A 547 -4.41 -57.91 -12.90
CA SER A 547 -5.81 -58.38 -12.97
C SER A 547 -6.51 -58.07 -14.29
N ALA A 548 -7.45 -58.95 -14.69
CA ALA A 548 -8.39 -58.76 -15.78
C ALA A 548 -9.45 -57.67 -15.46
N SER A 549 -10.21 -57.23 -16.47
CA SER A 549 -11.09 -56.04 -16.38
C SER A 549 -12.04 -56.02 -15.18
N GLN A 550 -12.72 -57.13 -14.87
CA GLN A 550 -13.72 -57.16 -13.79
C GLN A 550 -13.07 -57.10 -12.39
N GLN A 551 -12.03 -57.91 -12.14
CA GLN A 551 -11.31 -57.92 -10.86
C GLN A 551 -10.55 -56.60 -10.62
N ARG A 552 -10.14 -55.93 -11.71
CA ARG A 552 -9.50 -54.61 -11.64
C ARG A 552 -10.46 -53.53 -11.13
N ILE A 553 -11.76 -53.61 -11.43
CA ILE A 553 -12.76 -52.65 -10.93
C ILE A 553 -12.89 -52.76 -9.41
N GLU A 554 -13.03 -53.97 -8.88
CA GLU A 554 -13.14 -54.22 -7.44
C GLU A 554 -11.89 -53.76 -6.68
N LEU A 555 -10.70 -54.11 -7.19
CA LEU A 555 -9.42 -53.66 -6.64
C LEU A 555 -9.25 -52.13 -6.70
N ASN A 556 -9.76 -51.48 -7.75
CA ASN A 556 -9.75 -50.02 -7.86
C ASN A 556 -10.58 -49.38 -6.74
N GLU A 557 -11.79 -49.89 -6.49
CA GLU A 557 -12.66 -49.36 -5.44
C GLU A 557 -12.04 -49.49 -4.05
N GLU A 558 -11.43 -50.65 -3.76
CA GLU A 558 -10.78 -50.90 -2.49
C GLU A 558 -9.55 -49.99 -2.29
N LEU A 559 -8.63 -49.98 -3.26
CA LEU A 559 -7.44 -49.15 -3.21
C LEU A 559 -7.78 -47.65 -3.18
N SER A 560 -8.79 -47.21 -3.94
CA SER A 560 -9.24 -45.82 -3.94
C SER A 560 -9.81 -45.39 -2.60
N LYS A 561 -10.59 -46.25 -1.92
CA LYS A 561 -11.06 -45.98 -0.55
C LYS A 561 -9.90 -45.88 0.43
N TRP A 562 -8.91 -46.74 0.30
CA TRP A 562 -7.73 -46.74 1.17
C TRP A 562 -6.88 -45.47 0.98
N ILE A 563 -6.54 -45.13 -0.26
CA ILE A 563 -5.80 -43.91 -0.61
C ILE A 563 -6.55 -42.68 -0.16
N MET A 564 -7.87 -42.61 -0.43
CA MET A 564 -8.69 -41.48 -0.01
C MET A 564 -8.65 -41.26 1.51
N LYS A 565 -8.59 -42.32 2.32
CA LYS A 565 -8.44 -42.20 3.78
C LYS A 565 -7.10 -41.56 4.15
N ILE A 566 -6.00 -42.06 3.59
CA ILE A 566 -4.65 -41.54 3.83
C ILE A 566 -4.56 -40.06 3.44
N GLU A 567 -5.02 -39.72 2.25
CA GLU A 567 -4.94 -38.37 1.70
C GLU A 567 -5.81 -37.37 2.49
N LYS A 568 -6.99 -37.79 2.96
CA LYS A 568 -7.83 -36.98 3.85
C LYS A 568 -7.16 -36.74 5.20
N GLU A 569 -6.50 -37.73 5.79
CA GLU A 569 -5.79 -37.56 7.08
C GLU A 569 -4.63 -36.57 6.97
N ILE A 570 -3.86 -36.64 5.87
CA ILE A 570 -2.78 -35.69 5.58
C ILE A 570 -3.34 -34.28 5.43
N LEU A 571 -4.30 -34.08 4.53
CA LEU A 571 -4.85 -32.75 4.25
C LEU A 571 -5.63 -32.17 5.42
N MET A 572 -6.28 -32.97 6.26
CA MET A 572 -6.91 -32.48 7.50
C MET A 572 -5.89 -31.92 8.50
N THR A 573 -4.63 -32.33 8.40
CA THR A 573 -3.53 -31.76 9.18
C THR A 573 -3.00 -30.49 8.53
N GLU A 574 -2.82 -30.49 7.21
CA GLU A 574 -2.25 -29.33 6.49
C GLU A 574 -3.21 -28.15 6.34
N VAL A 575 -4.50 -28.40 6.17
CA VAL A 575 -5.55 -27.38 6.01
C VAL A 575 -5.93 -26.72 7.35
N LYS A 576 -5.41 -27.20 8.49
CA LYS A 576 -5.59 -26.55 9.81
C LYS A 576 -4.85 -25.21 9.97
N ILE A 577 -4.08 -24.80 8.94
CA ILE A 577 -3.44 -23.48 8.71
C ILE A 577 -3.72 -22.46 9.80
#